data_AF-A0A971X7P8-F1
#
_entry.id   AF-A0A971X7P8-F1
#
_cell.length_a   1.000
_cell.length_b   1.000
_cell.length_c   1.000
_cell.angle_alpha   90.00
_cell.angle_beta   90.00
_cell.angle_gamma   90.00
#
_symmetry.space_group_name_H-M   'P 1'
#
loop_
_entity.id
_entity.type
_entity.pdbx_description
1 polymer ?
#
loop_
_entity_poly.entity_id
_entity_poly.type
_entity_poly.pdbx_seq_one_letter_code
_entity_poly.pdbx_strand_id
1 'polypeptide(L)'
;AQGRVIRTEPKIGSSVKVGSEVIIYKSLGPDLKDVKVPDLTNMTMDEARHALLSLNLSIGRIYPEDRDGYKGRIIDQEPKPDTVVKELEAINIYFGEDEEPVEETGDGNVIYPGEGRITEKITLPEGSDFGDEIELIVYAILGETGEEIVQTRVTVDKSEFPVGVQIPVSPGYKTTIKVYMDGIFQYEKDIDID
;
A
#
# COMPACT_ATOMS: atom_id res chain seq x y z
N ALA A 1 25.94 14.78 -15.87
CA ALA A 1 25.27 15.88 -16.60
C ALA A 1 25.60 15.77 -18.07
N GLN A 2 24.59 15.48 -18.90
CA GLN A 2 24.70 15.41 -20.36
C GLN A 2 25.02 16.79 -20.95
N GLY A 3 25.81 16.83 -22.02
CA GLY A 3 26.08 18.07 -22.78
C GLY A 3 27.24 18.93 -22.29
N ARG A 4 27.87 18.62 -21.15
CA ARG A 4 29.09 19.32 -20.71
C ARG A 4 30.30 18.85 -21.51
N VAL A 5 31.16 19.78 -21.91
CA VAL A 5 32.43 19.45 -22.56
C VAL A 5 33.34 18.74 -21.56
N ILE A 6 33.78 17.54 -21.91
CA ILE A 6 34.66 16.71 -21.08
C ILE A 6 36.09 16.64 -21.61
N ARG A 7 36.29 16.92 -22.90
CA ARG A 7 37.60 16.91 -23.55
C ARG A 7 37.59 17.78 -24.82
N THR A 8 38.71 18.40 -25.14
CA THR A 8 38.94 19.07 -26.42
C THR A 8 40.20 18.52 -27.08
N GLU A 9 40.26 18.56 -28.41
CA GLU A 9 41.43 18.20 -29.19
C GLU A 9 41.64 19.27 -30.27
N PRO A 10 42.74 20.03 -30.24
CA PRO A 10 43.88 19.92 -29.30
C PRO A 10 43.52 20.22 -27.83
N LYS A 11 44.32 19.69 -26.91
CA LYS A 11 44.09 19.83 -25.46
C LYS A 11 44.12 21.30 -25.06
N ILE A 12 43.39 21.64 -24.00
CA ILE A 12 43.46 22.97 -23.40
C ILE A 12 44.92 23.39 -23.14
N GLY A 13 45.28 24.59 -23.62
CA GLY A 13 46.65 25.12 -23.57
C GLY A 13 47.55 24.80 -24.77
N SER A 14 47.08 24.07 -25.77
CA SER A 14 47.84 23.85 -27.02
C SER A 14 47.86 25.08 -27.92
N SER A 15 49.03 25.44 -28.45
CA SER A 15 49.17 26.45 -29.51
C SER A 15 48.79 25.85 -30.85
N VAL A 16 47.85 26.48 -31.55
CA VAL A 16 47.36 26.04 -32.87
C VAL A 16 47.45 27.19 -33.87
N LYS A 17 47.53 26.88 -35.16
CA LYS A 17 47.52 27.90 -36.22
C LYS A 17 46.11 28.50 -36.33
N VAL A 18 46.01 29.78 -36.71
CA VAL A 18 44.72 30.41 -37.02
C VAL A 18 44.04 29.63 -38.16
N GLY A 19 42.76 29.28 -37.96
CA GLY A 19 42.00 28.42 -38.88
C GLY A 19 42.08 26.93 -38.57
N SER A 20 42.77 26.51 -37.51
CA SER A 20 42.78 25.10 -37.09
C SER A 20 41.42 24.68 -36.52
N GLU A 21 40.98 23.49 -36.88
CA GLU A 21 39.78 22.87 -36.33
C GLU A 21 40.03 22.39 -34.89
N VAL A 22 39.02 22.57 -34.03
CA VAL A 22 39.03 22.07 -32.65
C VAL A 22 37.88 21.10 -32.47
N ILE A 23 38.20 19.87 -32.12
CA ILE A 23 37.23 18.80 -31.85
C ILE A 23 36.83 18.88 -30.37
N ILE A 24 35.51 18.90 -30.10
CA ILE A 24 34.96 19.01 -28.75
C ILE A 24 34.20 17.73 -28.41
N TYR A 25 34.59 17.06 -27.33
CA TYR A 25 33.91 15.88 -26.80
C TYR A 25 32.97 16.29 -25.67
N LYS A 26 31.70 15.89 -25.77
CA LYS A 26 30.66 16.18 -24.79
C LYS A 26 30.30 14.91 -24.00
N SER A 27 29.96 15.04 -22.72
CA SER A 27 29.44 13.95 -21.90
C SER A 27 28.07 13.52 -22.41
N LEU A 28 27.88 12.20 -22.57
CA LEU A 28 26.60 11.60 -22.93
C LEU A 28 25.69 11.34 -21.72
N GLY A 29 26.20 11.52 -20.48
CA GLY A 29 25.51 11.08 -19.27
C GLY A 29 26.03 9.72 -18.79
N PRO A 30 25.50 9.20 -17.66
CA PRO A 30 25.79 7.85 -17.19
C PRO A 30 25.28 6.81 -18.20
N ASP A 31 26.04 5.73 -18.37
CA ASP A 31 25.65 4.59 -19.21
C ASP A 31 24.69 3.69 -18.42
N LEU A 32 23.41 4.05 -18.45
CA LEU A 32 22.35 3.31 -17.76
C LEU A 32 22.00 2.06 -18.56
N LYS A 33 21.94 0.92 -17.86
CA LYS A 33 21.59 -0.35 -18.50
C LYS A 33 20.11 -0.39 -18.85
N ASP A 34 19.80 -1.19 -19.86
CA ASP A 34 18.43 -1.55 -20.19
C ASP A 34 17.95 -2.62 -19.21
N VAL A 35 16.77 -2.40 -18.63
CA VAL A 35 16.15 -3.29 -17.65
C VAL A 35 14.69 -3.50 -18.05
N LYS A 36 14.21 -4.73 -17.87
CA LYS A 36 12.80 -5.05 -18.06
C LYS A 36 12.01 -4.64 -16.83
N VAL A 37 10.89 -3.97 -17.05
CA VAL A 37 9.95 -3.61 -16.00
C VAL A 37 9.27 -4.88 -15.47
N PRO A 38 9.30 -5.14 -14.14
CA PRO A 38 8.61 -6.29 -13.55
C PRO A 38 7.10 -6.07 -13.54
N ASP A 39 6.37 -7.16 -13.37
CA ASP A 39 4.93 -7.10 -13.08
C ASP A 39 4.73 -6.85 -11.58
N LEU A 40 4.07 -5.73 -11.27
CA LEU A 40 3.73 -5.27 -9.93
C LEU A 40 2.26 -5.52 -9.59
N THR A 41 1.46 -6.04 -10.52
CA THR A 41 0.04 -6.27 -10.26
C THR A 41 -0.16 -7.29 -9.13
N ASN A 42 -1.19 -7.06 -8.31
CA ASN A 42 -1.47 -7.78 -7.05
C ASN A 42 -0.37 -7.70 -5.97
N MET A 43 0.71 -6.94 -6.17
CA MET A 43 1.68 -6.66 -5.12
C MET A 43 1.19 -5.52 -4.23
N THR A 44 1.69 -5.50 -2.99
CA THR A 44 1.63 -4.33 -2.13
C THR A 44 2.71 -3.32 -2.46
N MET A 45 2.58 -2.12 -1.88
CA MET A 45 3.58 -1.07 -2.02
C MET A 45 4.99 -1.51 -1.57
N ASP A 46 5.06 -2.26 -0.47
CA ASP A 46 6.35 -2.70 0.09
C ASP A 46 6.99 -3.78 -0.80
N GLU A 47 6.21 -4.75 -1.28
CA GLU A 47 6.66 -5.76 -2.25
C GLU A 47 7.12 -5.13 -3.57
N ALA A 48 6.33 -4.20 -4.11
CA ALA A 48 6.66 -3.50 -5.35
C ALA A 48 7.95 -2.67 -5.20
N ARG A 49 8.12 -1.98 -4.07
CA ARG A 49 9.37 -1.27 -3.76
C ARG A 49 10.57 -2.22 -3.77
N HIS A 50 10.45 -3.40 -3.15
CA HIS A 50 11.53 -4.39 -3.17
C HIS A 50 11.83 -4.93 -4.57
N ALA A 51 10.79 -5.24 -5.36
CA ALA A 51 10.92 -5.71 -6.73
C ALA A 51 11.66 -4.68 -7.61
N LEU A 52 11.26 -3.40 -7.54
CA LEU A 52 11.88 -2.33 -8.31
C LEU A 52 13.32 -2.04 -7.89
N LEU A 53 13.60 -2.01 -6.58
CA LEU A 53 14.95 -1.78 -6.07
C LEU A 53 15.94 -2.85 -6.54
N SER A 54 15.51 -4.12 -6.66
CA SER A 54 16.35 -5.20 -7.16
C SER A 54 16.82 -5.00 -8.62
N LEU A 55 16.11 -4.14 -9.34
CA LEU A 55 16.30 -3.83 -10.76
C LEU A 55 16.84 -2.39 -10.98
N ASN A 56 17.24 -1.70 -9.91
CA ASN A 56 17.61 -0.28 -9.92
C ASN A 56 16.51 0.64 -10.50
N LEU A 57 15.25 0.22 -10.43
CA LEU A 57 14.09 1.04 -10.80
C LEU A 57 13.57 1.78 -9.57
N SER A 58 12.80 2.84 -9.79
CA SER A 58 12.24 3.67 -8.71
C SER A 58 10.72 3.72 -8.76
N ILE A 59 10.10 4.01 -7.61
CA ILE A 59 8.68 4.30 -7.52
C ILE A 59 8.45 5.71 -8.10
N GLY A 60 7.51 5.80 -9.02
CA GLY A 60 7.02 7.05 -9.60
C GLY A 60 5.84 7.62 -8.82
N ARG A 61 4.82 8.06 -9.57
CA ARG A 61 3.58 8.58 -8.98
C ARG A 61 2.68 7.45 -8.52
N ILE A 62 1.96 7.69 -7.44
CA ILE A 62 0.98 6.78 -6.88
C ILE A 62 -0.41 7.34 -7.17
N TYR A 63 -1.30 6.48 -7.64
CA TYR A 63 -2.67 6.82 -7.97
C TYR A 63 -3.69 5.95 -7.20
N PRO A 64 -4.82 6.53 -6.79
CA PRO A 64 -5.09 7.98 -6.78
C PRO A 64 -4.12 8.76 -5.86
N GLU A 65 -3.99 10.06 -6.12
CA GLU A 65 -3.14 10.96 -5.32
C GLU A 65 -3.64 10.99 -3.85
N ASP A 66 -2.79 11.36 -2.89
CA ASP A 66 -3.08 11.32 -1.43
C ASP A 66 -3.21 9.93 -0.78
N ARG A 67 -2.83 8.86 -1.49
CA ARG A 67 -2.70 7.49 -0.96
C ARG A 67 -1.31 7.15 -0.41
N ASP A 68 -0.63 8.14 0.15
CA ASP A 68 0.71 7.95 0.71
C ASP A 68 0.63 7.07 1.96
N GLY A 69 1.12 5.83 1.88
CA GLY A 69 0.94 4.81 2.92
C GLY A 69 -0.30 3.93 2.76
N TYR A 70 -1.06 4.06 1.67
CA TYR A 70 -2.12 3.12 1.31
C TYR A 70 -1.55 1.71 1.17
N LYS A 71 -2.15 0.76 1.87
CA LYS A 71 -1.61 -0.60 1.97
C LYS A 71 -2.15 -1.55 0.90
N GLY A 72 -3.16 -1.14 0.12
CA GLY A 72 -3.88 -2.03 -0.80
C GLY A 72 -3.05 -2.56 -1.96
N ARG A 73 -3.71 -3.25 -2.89
CA ARG A 73 -3.02 -3.91 -4.01
C ARG A 73 -2.91 -3.03 -5.24
N ILE A 74 -1.76 -3.12 -5.88
CA ILE A 74 -1.51 -2.51 -7.17
C ILE A 74 -2.35 -3.25 -8.22
N ILE A 75 -3.26 -2.53 -8.87
CA ILE A 75 -4.08 -3.08 -9.96
C ILE A 75 -3.46 -2.78 -11.32
N ASP A 76 -2.64 -1.74 -11.41
CA ASP A 76 -2.00 -1.34 -12.66
C ASP A 76 -0.70 -0.58 -12.42
N GLN A 77 0.13 -0.53 -13.47
CA GLN A 77 1.39 0.19 -13.48
C GLN A 77 1.64 0.86 -14.83
N GLU A 78 2.53 1.85 -14.83
CA GLU A 78 3.06 2.45 -16.05
C GLU A 78 4.53 2.85 -15.84
N PRO A 79 5.49 2.39 -16.65
CA PRO A 79 5.35 1.53 -17.83
C PRO A 79 4.83 0.11 -17.57
N LYS A 80 4.21 -0.49 -18.60
CA LYS A 80 3.65 -1.85 -18.53
C LYS A 80 4.73 -2.92 -18.30
N PRO A 81 4.37 -4.08 -17.71
CA PRO A 81 5.29 -5.20 -17.54
C PRO A 81 6.00 -5.58 -18.85
N ASP A 82 7.23 -6.11 -18.73
CA ASP A 82 8.13 -6.48 -19.84
C ASP A 82 8.61 -5.33 -20.74
N THR A 83 8.14 -4.10 -20.53
CA THR A 83 8.69 -2.92 -21.21
C THR A 83 10.16 -2.75 -20.86
N VAL A 84 11.00 -2.41 -21.84
CA VAL A 84 12.42 -2.16 -21.62
C VAL A 84 12.63 -0.67 -21.36
N VAL A 85 13.17 -0.35 -20.18
CA VAL A 85 13.47 1.01 -19.74
C VAL A 85 14.93 1.12 -19.30
N LYS A 86 15.39 2.35 -19.04
CA LYS A 86 16.70 2.56 -18.42
C LYS A 86 16.63 2.36 -16.91
N GLU A 87 17.74 1.93 -16.31
CA GLU A 87 17.89 2.03 -14.85
C GLU A 87 17.53 3.43 -14.34
N LEU A 88 17.02 3.50 -13.11
CA LEU A 88 16.51 4.70 -12.45
C LEU A 88 15.18 5.23 -13.01
N GLU A 89 14.60 4.59 -14.02
CA GLU A 89 13.26 4.95 -14.48
C GLU A 89 12.24 4.81 -13.34
N ALA A 90 11.29 5.73 -13.32
CA ALA A 90 10.22 5.75 -12.35
C ALA A 90 9.00 4.99 -12.88
N ILE A 91 8.50 4.04 -12.10
CA ILE A 91 7.30 3.26 -12.43
C ILE A 91 6.13 3.81 -11.62
N ASN A 92 5.14 4.37 -12.31
CA ASN A 92 3.90 4.83 -11.71
C ASN A 92 3.04 3.62 -11.34
N ILE A 93 2.31 3.75 -10.23
CA ILE A 93 1.53 2.68 -9.62
C ILE A 93 0.10 3.17 -9.45
N TYR A 94 -0.85 2.30 -9.75
CA TYR A 94 -2.27 2.52 -9.58
C TYR A 94 -2.81 1.48 -8.62
N PHE A 95 -3.32 1.95 -7.50
CA PHE A 95 -4.08 1.12 -6.57
C PHE A 95 -5.50 0.95 -7.05
N GLY A 96 -6.11 -0.17 -6.66
CA GLY A 96 -7.54 -0.36 -6.82
C GLY A 96 -8.30 0.77 -6.14
N GLU A 97 -9.47 1.11 -6.68
CA GLU A 97 -10.48 1.76 -5.86
C GLU A 97 -10.74 0.84 -4.65
N ASP A 98 -11.00 1.42 -3.49
CA ASP A 98 -11.45 0.63 -2.35
C ASP A 98 -12.70 -0.10 -2.84
N GLU A 99 -12.66 -1.44 -2.94
CA GLU A 99 -13.81 -2.18 -3.44
C GLU A 99 -14.97 -1.83 -2.51
N GLU A 100 -15.97 -1.12 -3.04
CA GLU A 100 -17.17 -0.83 -2.28
C GLU A 100 -17.70 -2.17 -1.77
N PRO A 101 -17.92 -2.30 -0.45
CA PRO A 101 -18.21 -3.59 0.13
C PRO A 101 -19.43 -4.25 -0.50
N VAL A 102 -19.25 -5.49 -0.96
CA VAL A 102 -20.32 -6.27 -1.58
C VAL A 102 -21.35 -6.71 -0.54
N GLU A 103 -22.56 -6.17 -0.73
CA GLU A 103 -23.85 -6.56 -0.12
C GLU A 103 -23.90 -6.57 1.41
N GLU A 104 -24.55 -5.53 1.96
CA GLU A 104 -25.06 -5.45 3.32
C GLU A 104 -25.98 -6.66 3.60
N THR A 105 -25.46 -7.70 4.25
CA THR A 105 -26.36 -8.65 4.92
C THR A 105 -27.14 -7.85 5.97
N GLY A 106 -28.46 -8.03 6.06
CA GLY A 106 -29.40 -7.19 6.83
C GLY A 106 -29.13 -7.04 8.34
N ASP A 107 -27.98 -7.51 8.82
CA ASP A 107 -27.44 -7.37 10.17
C ASP A 107 -26.24 -6.38 10.22
N GLY A 108 -25.97 -5.62 9.15
CA GLY A 108 -24.90 -4.60 9.09
C GLY A 108 -23.48 -5.17 8.96
N ASN A 109 -23.34 -6.44 8.59
CA ASN A 109 -22.04 -7.09 8.39
C ASN A 109 -21.64 -7.01 6.92
N VAL A 110 -20.46 -6.42 6.68
CA VAL A 110 -19.80 -6.33 5.38
C VAL A 110 -18.91 -7.56 5.11
N ILE A 111 -18.95 -8.10 3.89
CA ILE A 111 -18.11 -9.23 3.44
C ILE A 111 -17.20 -8.77 2.30
N TYR A 112 -15.88 -8.91 2.44
CA TYR A 112 -14.91 -8.62 1.38
C TYR A 112 -14.47 -9.91 0.65
N PRO A 113 -14.38 -9.90 -0.70
CA PRO A 113 -13.94 -11.05 -1.48
C PRO A 113 -12.43 -11.29 -1.32
N GLY A 114 -12.05 -12.52 -0.95
CA GLY A 114 -10.65 -12.94 -0.80
C GLY A 114 -10.11 -12.93 0.64
N GLU A 115 -10.88 -12.42 1.60
CA GLU A 115 -10.54 -12.45 3.02
C GLU A 115 -11.05 -13.72 3.71
N GLY A 116 -10.21 -14.32 4.56
CA GLY A 116 -10.66 -15.32 5.53
C GLY A 116 -11.47 -14.66 6.64
N ARG A 117 -12.24 -15.44 7.40
CA ARG A 117 -12.95 -14.92 8.59
C ARG A 117 -12.61 -15.79 9.79
N ILE A 118 -12.32 -15.14 10.91
CA ILE A 118 -12.23 -15.81 12.21
C ILE A 118 -13.32 -15.30 13.14
N THR A 119 -13.73 -16.12 14.10
CA THR A 119 -14.68 -15.67 15.14
C THR A 119 -13.89 -15.16 16.35
N GLU A 120 -13.96 -13.86 16.60
CA GLU A 120 -13.44 -13.23 17.81
C GLU A 120 -14.54 -13.16 18.87
N LYS A 121 -14.23 -13.52 20.12
CA LYS A 121 -15.18 -13.44 21.23
C LYS A 121 -15.02 -12.10 21.95
N ILE A 122 -15.99 -11.22 21.74
CA ILE A 122 -16.05 -9.92 22.42
C ILE A 122 -16.62 -10.10 23.81
N THR A 123 -15.83 -9.73 24.81
CA THR A 123 -16.17 -9.84 26.24
C THR A 123 -16.43 -8.48 26.85
N LEU A 124 -17.23 -8.43 27.91
CA LEU A 124 -17.36 -7.23 28.72
C LEU A 124 -16.07 -6.96 29.51
N PRO A 125 -15.58 -5.71 29.55
CA PRO A 125 -14.48 -5.31 30.43
C PRO A 125 -14.79 -5.59 31.91
N GLU A 126 -13.79 -5.97 32.69
CA GLU A 126 -13.96 -6.17 34.13
C GLU A 126 -14.39 -4.86 34.82
N GLY A 127 -15.37 -4.96 35.73
CA GLY A 127 -15.87 -3.81 36.50
C GLY A 127 -16.77 -2.86 35.72
N SER A 128 -17.29 -3.26 34.57
CA SER A 128 -18.16 -2.44 33.73
C SER A 128 -19.60 -2.30 34.28
N ASP A 129 -20.12 -1.06 34.26
CA ASP A 129 -21.46 -0.68 34.73
C ASP A 129 -22.42 -0.46 33.54
N PHE A 130 -22.49 -1.44 32.65
CA PHE A 130 -23.46 -1.43 31.55
C PHE A 130 -24.85 -1.84 32.03
N GLY A 131 -25.87 -1.26 31.38
CA GLY A 131 -27.26 -1.67 31.53
C GLY A 131 -27.54 -3.08 30.99
N ASP A 132 -28.81 -3.48 31.03
CA ASP A 132 -29.23 -4.82 30.57
C ASP A 132 -29.09 -4.97 29.04
N GLU A 133 -29.27 -3.89 28.28
CA GLU A 133 -29.05 -3.83 26.83
C GLU A 133 -27.84 -2.95 26.51
N ILE A 134 -26.97 -3.42 25.61
CA ILE A 134 -25.69 -2.78 25.27
C ILE A 134 -25.63 -2.60 23.76
N GLU A 135 -25.41 -1.38 23.28
CA GLU A 135 -25.08 -1.13 21.87
C GLU A 135 -23.61 -1.50 21.61
N LEU A 136 -23.38 -2.67 21.03
CA LEU A 136 -22.07 -3.14 20.61
C LEU A 136 -21.77 -2.66 19.18
N ILE A 137 -20.67 -1.92 19.02
CA ILE A 137 -20.12 -1.57 17.72
C ILE A 137 -18.68 -2.06 17.65
N VAL A 138 -18.35 -2.86 16.64
CA VAL A 138 -16.99 -3.31 16.36
C VAL A 138 -16.57 -2.73 15.02
N TYR A 139 -15.51 -1.95 15.03
CA TYR A 139 -14.80 -1.54 13.82
C TYR A 139 -13.64 -2.50 13.56
N ALA A 140 -13.34 -2.79 12.31
CA ALA A 140 -12.13 -3.51 11.91
C ALA A 140 -11.28 -2.59 11.01
N ILE A 141 -9.97 -2.60 11.21
CA ILE A 141 -9.00 -1.89 10.40
C ILE A 141 -8.17 -2.95 9.70
N LEU A 142 -8.33 -3.06 8.39
CA LEU A 142 -7.67 -4.09 7.58
C LEU A 142 -6.20 -3.70 7.42
N GLY A 143 -5.26 -4.49 7.93
CA GLY A 143 -3.83 -4.16 7.79
C GLY A 143 -3.34 -4.21 6.34
N GLU A 144 -4.08 -4.89 5.47
CA GLU A 144 -3.84 -4.91 4.03
C GLU A 144 -4.23 -3.60 3.35
N THR A 145 -5.18 -2.80 3.82
CA THR A 145 -5.58 -1.55 3.11
C THR A 145 -5.43 -0.30 3.98
N GLY A 146 -5.50 -0.46 5.30
CA GLY A 146 -5.68 0.61 6.27
C GLY A 146 -7.12 1.09 6.39
N GLU A 147 -8.05 0.47 5.65
CA GLU A 147 -9.47 0.83 5.65
C GLU A 147 -10.11 0.46 6.98
N GLU A 148 -10.86 1.40 7.57
CA GLU A 148 -11.68 1.18 8.77
C GLU A 148 -13.12 0.92 8.35
N ILE A 149 -13.63 -0.24 8.74
CA ILE A 149 -14.94 -0.77 8.35
C ILE A 149 -15.78 -1.02 9.59
N VAL A 150 -17.10 -0.86 9.49
CA VAL A 150 -18.02 -1.33 10.54
C VAL A 150 -18.17 -2.83 10.38
N GLN A 151 -17.60 -3.60 11.30
CA GLN A 151 -17.72 -5.04 11.28
C GLN A 151 -19.04 -5.52 11.86
N THR A 152 -19.53 -4.86 12.93
CA THR A 152 -20.85 -5.16 13.47
C THR A 152 -21.39 -3.95 14.23
N ARG A 153 -22.71 -3.79 14.20
CA ARG A 153 -23.46 -2.85 15.07
C ARG A 153 -24.75 -3.53 15.49
N VAL A 154 -24.87 -3.85 16.76
CA VAL A 154 -26.03 -4.58 17.29
C VAL A 154 -26.29 -4.21 18.75
N THR A 155 -27.56 -4.20 19.15
CA THR A 155 -27.95 -4.12 20.57
C THR A 155 -28.06 -5.54 21.12
N VAL A 156 -27.32 -5.83 22.19
CA VAL A 156 -27.18 -7.18 22.75
C VAL A 156 -27.52 -7.14 24.24
N ASP A 157 -28.21 -8.17 24.75
CA ASP A 157 -28.43 -8.29 26.19
C ASP A 157 -27.11 -8.63 26.90
N LYS A 158 -26.84 -8.01 28.05
CA LYS A 158 -25.63 -8.20 28.84
C LYS A 158 -25.34 -9.67 29.16
N SER A 159 -26.38 -10.49 29.30
CA SER A 159 -26.27 -11.94 29.57
C SER A 159 -25.84 -12.78 28.36
N GLU A 160 -25.91 -12.23 27.14
CA GLU A 160 -25.48 -12.91 25.92
C GLU A 160 -23.97 -12.79 25.65
N PHE A 161 -23.27 -11.95 26.43
CA PHE A 161 -21.80 -11.88 26.35
C PHE A 161 -21.13 -13.15 26.93
N PRO A 162 -20.07 -13.66 26.29
CA PRO A 162 -19.34 -13.05 25.16
C PRO A 162 -20.03 -13.26 23.80
N VAL A 163 -20.00 -12.20 22.98
CA VAL A 163 -20.56 -12.20 21.62
C VAL A 163 -19.49 -12.64 20.62
N GLY A 164 -19.81 -13.62 19.78
CA GLY A 164 -18.92 -14.04 18.69
C GLY A 164 -19.09 -13.13 17.47
N VAL A 165 -18.05 -12.38 17.11
CA VAL A 165 -18.05 -11.50 15.94
C VAL A 165 -17.11 -12.08 14.90
N GLN A 166 -17.58 -12.18 13.66
CA GLN A 166 -16.73 -12.63 12.55
C GLN A 166 -15.84 -11.47 12.09
N ILE A 167 -14.53 -11.61 12.21
CA ILE A 167 -13.54 -10.61 11.81
C ILE A 167 -12.83 -11.07 10.53
N PRO A 168 -12.72 -10.21 9.52
CA PRO A 168 -11.92 -10.47 8.33
C PRO A 168 -10.42 -10.53 8.65
N VAL A 169 -9.73 -11.45 8.00
CA VAL A 169 -8.28 -11.63 8.11
C VAL A 169 -7.68 -11.97 6.74
N SER A 170 -6.54 -11.36 6.45
CA SER A 170 -5.75 -11.64 5.24
C SER A 170 -4.40 -12.25 5.62
N PRO A 171 -3.94 -13.33 4.95
CA PRO A 171 -2.65 -13.94 5.24
C PRO A 171 -1.50 -12.92 5.15
N GLY A 172 -0.67 -12.86 6.20
CA GLY A 172 0.47 -11.92 6.27
C GLY A 172 0.11 -10.51 6.73
N TYR A 173 -1.17 -10.21 6.99
CA TYR A 173 -1.63 -8.92 7.50
C TYR A 173 -2.33 -9.08 8.85
N LYS A 174 -2.28 -8.01 9.65
CA LYS A 174 -3.01 -7.88 10.91
C LYS A 174 -4.29 -7.12 10.69
N THR A 175 -5.40 -7.58 11.23
CA THR A 175 -6.64 -6.80 11.34
C THR A 175 -6.74 -6.26 12.76
N THR A 176 -6.83 -4.94 12.92
CA THR A 176 -7.00 -4.32 14.24
C THR A 176 -8.48 -4.05 14.48
N ILE A 177 -9.07 -4.60 15.54
CA ILE A 177 -10.46 -4.32 15.91
C ILE A 177 -10.53 -3.23 16.98
N LYS A 178 -11.51 -2.33 16.88
CA LYS A 178 -11.88 -1.37 17.94
C LYS A 178 -13.29 -1.66 18.41
N VAL A 179 -13.43 -1.88 19.71
CA VAL A 179 -14.72 -2.25 20.32
C VAL A 179 -15.29 -1.07 21.08
N TYR A 180 -16.53 -0.73 20.77
CA TYR A 180 -17.33 0.29 21.46
C TYR A 180 -18.57 -0.35 22.05
N MET A 181 -18.94 0.08 23.26
CA MET A 181 -20.15 -0.32 23.96
C MET A 181 -20.86 0.95 24.44
N ASP A 182 -22.13 1.12 24.09
CA ASP A 182 -22.93 2.34 24.33
C ASP A 182 -22.24 3.61 23.82
N GLY A 183 -21.58 3.50 22.66
CA GLY A 183 -20.81 4.57 22.03
C GLY A 183 -19.46 4.88 22.72
N ILE A 184 -19.10 4.17 23.78
CA ILE A 184 -17.84 4.37 24.52
C ILE A 184 -16.81 3.34 24.06
N PHE A 185 -15.62 3.81 23.69
CA PHE A 185 -14.47 2.96 23.37
C PHE A 185 -14.08 2.09 24.58
N GLN A 186 -13.96 0.79 24.37
CA GLN A 186 -13.58 -0.17 25.40
C GLN A 186 -12.13 -0.61 25.24
N TYR A 187 -11.80 -1.20 24.09
CA TYR A 187 -10.46 -1.68 23.81
C TYR A 187 -10.20 -1.81 22.31
N GLU A 188 -8.92 -1.94 21.99
CA GLU A 188 -8.40 -2.26 20.66
C GLU A 188 -7.60 -3.57 20.74
N LYS A 189 -7.68 -4.40 19.71
CA LYS A 189 -6.97 -5.69 19.64
C LYS A 189 -6.53 -6.00 18.22
N ASP A 190 -5.26 -6.39 18.06
CA ASP A 190 -4.75 -6.95 16.82
C ASP A 190 -5.14 -8.43 16.69
N ILE A 191 -5.54 -8.79 15.48
CA ILE A 191 -5.92 -10.13 15.08
C ILE A 191 -5.09 -10.51 13.86
N ASP A 192 -4.33 -11.59 13.95
CA ASP A 192 -3.60 -12.19 12.84
C ASP A 192 -3.96 -13.67 12.69
N ILE A 193 -3.68 -14.19 11.50
CA ILE A 193 -3.60 -15.62 11.24
C ILE A 193 -2.11 -15.95 11.05
N ASP A 194 -1.51 -16.57 12.07
CA ASP A 194 -0.15 -17.13 12.02
C ASP A 194 0.01 -18.17 10.90
#